data_AF-A0A6V2IS34-F1
#
_entry.id   AF-A0A6V2IS34-F1
#
_cell.length_a   1.000
_cell.length_b   1.000
_cell.length_c   1.000
_cell.angle_alpha   90.00
_cell.angle_beta   90.00
_cell.angle_gamma   90.00
#
_symmetry.space_group_name_H-M   'P 1'
#
loop_
_entity.id
_entity.type
_entity.pdbx_description
1 polymer ?
#
loop_
_entity_poly.entity_id
_entity_poly.type
_entity_poly.pdbx_seq_one_letter_code
_entity_poly.pdbx_strand_id
1 'polypeptide(L)'
;MKFSLALVTLLSASASAFVPSPNNVWGTTTALSSRVDSSDAVKAALEASEKYGATSPEARIAWETVEEMDSSDNSAASKGAKLDKTTAEKIAALAALLDAQKANVDKIAALATEIKAVKVAAPVSKPASDSPALRTALDEAREASEKFGKTSKEAVLAWETVEEIASSDSSAATLGRIDDECLVDVIDGCEAINELSIALGKIEP
;
A
#
# COMPACT_ATOMS: atom_id res chain seq x y z
N MET A 1 -58.83 -10.42 -0.12
CA MET A 1 -58.30 -10.86 -1.42
C MET A 1 -56.85 -11.23 -1.21
N LYS A 2 -56.49 -12.47 -1.56
CA LYS A 2 -55.16 -13.06 -1.39
C LYS A 2 -54.40 -12.87 -2.70
N PHE A 3 -53.24 -12.24 -2.69
CA PHE A 3 -52.30 -12.32 -3.81
C PHE A 3 -51.02 -13.00 -3.32
N SER A 4 -50.86 -14.21 -3.86
CA SER A 4 -49.67 -15.04 -3.75
C SER A 4 -48.58 -14.60 -4.72
N LEU A 5 -47.36 -14.89 -4.28
CA LEU A 5 -46.22 -15.38 -5.04
C LEU A 5 -45.33 -14.43 -5.88
N ALA A 6 -44.05 -14.59 -5.55
CA ALA A 6 -42.92 -14.77 -6.45
C ALA A 6 -42.21 -13.51 -6.97
N LEU A 7 -41.18 -13.09 -6.22
CA LEU A 7 -39.97 -12.54 -6.84
C LEU A 7 -38.72 -12.89 -6.01
N VAL A 8 -38.47 -14.20 -5.87
CA VAL A 8 -37.14 -14.74 -5.57
C VAL A 8 -36.67 -15.39 -6.86
N THR A 9 -35.64 -14.82 -7.50
CA THR A 9 -34.59 -15.48 -8.33
C THR A 9 -33.91 -14.44 -9.22
N LEU A 10 -32.89 -13.75 -8.69
CA LEU A 10 -32.00 -12.92 -9.51
C LEU A 10 -30.53 -13.06 -9.08
N LEU A 11 -30.14 -14.26 -8.64
CA LEU A 11 -28.75 -14.68 -8.45
C LEU A 11 -28.50 -16.00 -9.20
N SER A 12 -28.33 -15.92 -10.52
CA SER A 12 -27.72 -17.00 -11.34
C SER A 12 -27.39 -16.46 -12.74
N ALA A 13 -26.31 -15.66 -12.86
CA ALA A 13 -25.81 -15.23 -14.16
C ALA A 13 -24.28 -15.09 -14.21
N SER A 14 -23.54 -15.96 -13.53
CA SER A 14 -22.07 -15.98 -13.58
C SER A 14 -21.53 -17.39 -13.69
N ALA A 15 -21.91 -18.10 -14.76
CA ALA A 15 -21.28 -19.35 -15.18
C ALA A 15 -21.41 -19.53 -16.71
N SER A 16 -20.73 -18.68 -17.48
CA SER A 16 -20.61 -18.84 -18.94
C SER A 16 -19.24 -18.39 -19.45
N ALA A 17 -18.19 -18.55 -18.65
CA ALA A 17 -16.82 -18.20 -19.03
C ALA A 17 -16.00 -19.38 -19.60
N PHE A 18 -16.57 -20.60 -19.65
CA PHE A 18 -15.86 -21.81 -20.10
C PHE A 18 -16.70 -22.67 -21.03
N VAL A 19 -17.36 -22.06 -22.03
CA VAL A 19 -17.89 -22.84 -23.16
C VAL A 19 -16.81 -22.85 -24.25
N PRO A 20 -16.19 -24.00 -24.59
CA PRO A 20 -15.27 -24.06 -25.70
C PRO A 20 -16.02 -23.71 -26.99
N SER A 21 -15.58 -22.65 -27.66
CA SER A 21 -16.14 -22.23 -28.94
C SER A 21 -15.86 -23.29 -30.01
N PRO A 22 -16.84 -23.74 -30.80
CA PRO A 22 -16.66 -24.82 -31.77
C PRO A 22 -15.95 -24.40 -33.06
N ASN A 23 -15.47 -23.17 -33.16
CA ASN A 23 -14.80 -22.66 -34.36
C ASN A 23 -13.32 -22.35 -34.12
N ASN A 24 -12.48 -23.40 -34.15
CA ASN A 24 -11.35 -23.43 -35.09
C ASN A 24 -10.65 -24.78 -35.05
N VAL A 25 -11.04 -25.60 -36.03
CA VAL A 25 -10.27 -26.75 -36.52
C VAL A 25 -9.12 -26.18 -37.34
N TRP A 26 -8.08 -25.63 -36.71
CA TRP A 26 -6.77 -25.45 -37.34
C TRP A 26 -5.76 -26.21 -36.50
N GLY A 27 -5.36 -27.37 -37.02
CA GLY A 27 -4.31 -28.18 -36.44
C GLY A 27 -3.03 -27.36 -36.36
N THR A 28 -2.73 -26.85 -35.17
CA THR A 28 -1.36 -26.59 -34.76
C THR A 28 -0.68 -27.95 -34.70
N THR A 29 -0.04 -28.32 -35.81
CA THR A 29 1.14 -29.15 -35.73
C THR A 29 2.06 -28.46 -34.75
N THR A 30 2.22 -29.04 -33.56
CA THR A 30 3.30 -28.69 -32.66
C THR A 30 4.58 -29.01 -33.43
N ALA A 31 5.12 -28.00 -34.11
CA ALA A 31 6.43 -28.11 -34.70
C ALA A 31 7.37 -28.46 -33.54
N LEU A 32 7.98 -29.64 -33.59
CA LEU A 32 9.09 -30.03 -32.73
C LEU A 32 10.17 -28.96 -32.95
N SER A 33 10.16 -27.92 -32.12
CA SER A 33 11.28 -26.98 -32.06
C SER A 33 12.49 -27.76 -31.58
N SER A 34 13.62 -27.54 -32.24
CA SER A 34 14.88 -28.22 -31.95
C SER A 34 15.18 -28.18 -30.45
N ARG A 35 15.36 -29.37 -29.86
CA ARG A 35 15.80 -29.56 -28.48
C ARG A 35 17.07 -28.75 -28.22
N VAL A 36 17.31 -28.39 -26.95
CA VAL A 36 18.62 -27.87 -26.54
C VAL A 36 19.69 -28.89 -26.96
N ASP A 37 20.81 -28.43 -27.52
CA ASP A 37 21.93 -29.31 -27.80
C ASP A 37 22.51 -29.82 -26.47
N SER A 38 22.20 -31.08 -26.15
CA SER A 38 22.62 -31.76 -24.92
C SER A 38 23.87 -32.63 -25.11
N SER A 39 24.55 -32.53 -26.26
CA SER A 39 25.69 -33.39 -26.61
C SER A 39 26.82 -33.33 -25.58
N ASP A 40 27.15 -32.13 -25.07
CA ASP A 40 28.16 -31.95 -24.03
C ASP A 40 27.76 -32.57 -22.67
N ALA A 41 26.48 -32.44 -22.30
CA ALA A 41 25.95 -33.01 -21.06
C ALA A 41 25.90 -34.55 -21.12
N VAL A 42 25.52 -35.12 -22.27
CA VAL A 42 25.56 -36.57 -22.51
C VAL A 42 26.98 -37.09 -22.41
N LYS A 43 27.95 -36.38 -22.98
CA LYS A 43 29.36 -36.75 -22.90
C LYS A 43 29.86 -36.75 -21.45
N ALA A 44 29.53 -35.71 -20.68
CA ALA A 44 29.89 -35.63 -19.27
C ALA A 44 29.25 -36.75 -18.43
N ALA A 45 27.99 -37.12 -18.72
CA ALA A 45 27.31 -38.22 -18.06
C ALA A 45 27.95 -39.59 -18.38
N LEU A 46 28.39 -39.79 -19.62
CA LEU A 46 29.12 -41.01 -20.02
C LEU A 46 30.50 -41.09 -19.36
N GLU A 47 31.26 -40.00 -19.33
CA GLU A 47 32.57 -39.94 -18.67
C GLU A 47 32.45 -40.20 -17.15
N ALA A 48 31.43 -39.63 -16.49
CA ALA A 48 31.14 -39.89 -15.08
C ALA A 48 30.74 -41.36 -14.85
N SER A 49 29.91 -41.94 -15.74
CA SER A 49 29.50 -43.33 -15.67
C SER A 49 30.67 -44.30 -15.85
N GLU A 50 31.64 -43.96 -16.70
CA GLU A 50 32.86 -44.76 -16.91
C GLU A 50 33.81 -44.66 -15.71
N LYS A 51 33.97 -43.46 -15.14
CA LYS A 51 34.92 -43.22 -14.05
C LYS A 51 34.45 -43.71 -12.69
N TYR A 52 33.18 -43.54 -12.36
CA TYR A 52 32.63 -43.83 -11.03
C TYR A 52 31.69 -45.05 -11.04
N GLY A 53 31.31 -45.54 -12.22
CA GLY A 53 30.37 -46.64 -12.41
C GLY A 53 28.96 -46.12 -12.70
N ALA A 54 28.23 -46.86 -13.53
CA ALA A 54 26.90 -46.45 -14.02
C ALA A 54 25.84 -46.25 -12.90
N THR A 55 26.02 -46.88 -11.75
CA THR A 55 25.11 -46.77 -10.59
C THR A 55 25.64 -45.82 -9.50
N SER A 56 26.73 -45.12 -9.76
CA SER A 56 27.29 -44.15 -8.82
C SER A 56 26.40 -42.92 -8.66
N PRO A 57 26.40 -42.27 -7.49
CA PRO A 57 25.64 -41.03 -7.29
C PRO A 57 26.10 -39.91 -8.24
N GLU A 58 27.38 -39.86 -8.60
CA GLU A 58 27.95 -38.90 -9.55
C GLU A 58 27.41 -39.12 -10.97
N ALA A 59 27.33 -40.38 -11.43
CA ALA A 59 26.72 -40.71 -12.72
C ALA A 59 25.22 -40.36 -12.72
N ARG A 60 24.51 -40.63 -11.63
CA ARG A 60 23.08 -40.31 -11.52
C ARG A 60 22.80 -38.81 -11.64
N ILE A 61 23.56 -37.98 -10.94
CA ILE A 61 23.40 -36.51 -11.00
C ILE A 61 23.72 -35.98 -12.41
N ALA A 62 24.73 -36.55 -13.08
CA ALA A 62 25.06 -36.16 -14.45
C ALA A 62 23.95 -36.54 -15.44
N TRP A 63 23.30 -37.69 -15.27
CA TRP A 63 22.13 -38.09 -16.07
C TRP A 63 20.87 -37.27 -15.73
N GLU A 64 20.65 -36.90 -14.47
CA GLU A 64 19.58 -35.97 -14.06
C GLU A 64 19.76 -34.61 -14.76
N THR A 65 20.99 -34.15 -14.94
CA THR A 65 21.28 -32.90 -15.67
C THR A 65 20.94 -33.01 -17.16
N VAL A 66 21.25 -34.14 -17.79
CA VAL A 66 20.86 -34.42 -19.18
C VAL A 66 19.34 -34.43 -19.31
N GLU A 67 18.66 -35.08 -18.37
CA GLU A 67 17.20 -35.17 -18.35
C GLU A 67 16.55 -33.79 -18.18
N GLU A 68 17.09 -32.93 -17.31
CA GLU A 68 16.59 -31.56 -17.12
C GLU A 68 16.81 -30.69 -18.37
N MET A 69 17.95 -30.84 -19.05
CA MET A 69 18.23 -30.14 -20.31
C MET A 69 17.35 -30.63 -21.47
N ASP A 70 17.05 -31.93 -21.53
CA ASP A 70 16.18 -32.51 -22.56
C ASP A 70 14.69 -32.21 -22.29
N SER A 71 14.32 -32.07 -21.00
CA SER A 71 12.98 -31.70 -20.55
C SER A 71 12.69 -30.21 -20.64
N SER A 72 13.71 -29.37 -20.79
CA SER A 72 13.57 -27.93 -20.96
C SER A 72 12.87 -27.62 -22.30
N ASP A 73 11.56 -27.35 -22.21
CA ASP A 73 10.72 -26.98 -23.34
C ASP A 73 11.13 -25.60 -23.89
N ASN A 74 11.88 -25.61 -24.99
CA ASN A 74 12.25 -24.44 -25.79
C ASN A 74 11.08 -23.88 -26.62
N SER A 75 9.84 -24.22 -26.28
CA SER A 75 8.63 -23.63 -26.83
C SER A 75 8.77 -22.12 -26.96
N ALA A 76 8.24 -21.58 -28.06
CA ALA A 76 8.28 -20.15 -28.36
C ALA A 76 7.71 -19.24 -27.25
N ALA A 77 7.03 -19.82 -26.25
CA ALA A 77 6.55 -19.14 -25.04
C ALA A 77 7.68 -18.65 -24.11
N SER A 78 8.85 -19.31 -24.07
CA SER A 78 9.99 -18.93 -23.22
C SER A 78 11.02 -18.06 -23.95
N LYS A 79 11.01 -18.07 -25.29
CA LYS A 79 11.78 -17.13 -26.10
C LYS A 79 11.02 -15.81 -26.13
N GLY A 80 11.37 -14.92 -25.20
CA GLY A 80 10.79 -13.58 -25.09
C GLY A 80 10.47 -12.97 -26.45
N ALA A 81 9.24 -12.48 -26.60
CA ALA A 81 8.72 -11.95 -27.85
C ALA A 81 9.75 -11.02 -28.50
N LYS A 82 10.03 -11.22 -29.80
CA LYS A 82 10.82 -10.26 -30.58
C LYS A 82 10.18 -8.90 -30.38
N LEU A 83 10.91 -7.99 -29.71
CA LEU A 83 10.51 -6.60 -29.55
C LEU A 83 10.26 -6.02 -30.94
N ASP A 84 8.99 -5.86 -31.28
CA ASP A 84 8.61 -5.09 -32.44
C ASP A 84 8.99 -3.62 -32.19
N LYS A 85 9.21 -2.86 -33.26
CA LYS A 85 9.62 -1.45 -33.19
C LYS A 85 8.72 -0.62 -32.26
N THR A 86 7.44 -0.99 -32.19
CA THR A 86 6.42 -0.43 -31.29
C THR A 86 6.75 -0.60 -29.81
N THR A 87 7.32 -1.74 -29.40
CA THR A 87 7.68 -1.98 -28.00
C THR A 87 8.94 -1.22 -27.60
N ALA A 88 9.91 -1.05 -28.51
CA ALA A 88 11.07 -0.19 -28.27
C ALA A 88 10.69 1.29 -28.08
N GLU A 89 9.75 1.80 -28.89
CA GLU A 89 9.20 3.15 -28.74
C GLU A 89 8.44 3.32 -27.42
N LYS A 90 7.69 2.31 -26.98
CA LYS A 90 7.03 2.32 -25.66
C LYS A 90 8.03 2.31 -24.50
N ILE A 91 9.11 1.53 -24.60
CA ILE A 91 10.18 1.53 -23.58
C ILE A 91 10.85 2.90 -23.50
N ALA A 92 11.12 3.54 -24.64
CA ALA A 92 11.68 4.90 -24.68
C ALA A 92 10.71 5.94 -24.08
N ALA A 93 9.41 5.82 -24.37
CA ALA A 93 8.38 6.68 -23.78
C ALA A 93 8.24 6.48 -22.25
N LEU A 94 8.32 5.22 -21.78
CA LEU A 94 8.33 4.89 -20.35
C LEU A 94 9.58 5.43 -19.66
N ALA A 95 10.75 5.34 -20.29
CA ALA A 95 11.99 5.91 -19.76
C ALA A 95 11.88 7.44 -19.60
N ALA A 96 11.35 8.13 -20.61
CA ALA A 96 11.12 9.57 -20.53
C ALA A 96 10.11 9.97 -19.43
N LEU A 97 9.08 9.14 -19.20
CA LEU A 97 8.14 9.31 -18.09
C LEU A 97 8.81 9.09 -16.73
N LEU A 98 9.72 8.13 -16.63
CA LEU A 98 10.50 7.87 -15.41
C LEU A 98 11.40 9.06 -15.07
N ASP A 99 12.10 9.62 -16.07
CA ASP A 99 12.94 10.81 -15.88
C ASP A 99 12.10 12.03 -15.45
N ALA A 100 10.93 12.22 -16.06
CA ALA A 100 10.01 13.29 -15.68
C ALA A 100 9.46 13.09 -14.25
N GLN A 101 9.15 11.85 -13.85
CA GLN A 101 8.71 11.53 -12.48
C GLN A 101 9.83 11.75 -11.47
N LYS A 102 11.07 11.37 -11.78
CA LYS A 102 12.23 11.61 -10.92
C LYS A 102 12.41 13.10 -10.64
N ALA A 103 12.35 13.94 -11.68
CA ALA A 103 12.45 15.39 -11.52
C ALA A 103 11.31 15.98 -10.65
N ASN A 104 10.12 15.39 -10.67
CA ASN A 104 9.02 15.82 -9.80
C ASN A 104 9.21 15.37 -8.35
N VAL A 105 9.76 14.17 -8.12
CA VAL A 105 10.11 13.71 -6.77
C VAL A 105 11.21 14.60 -6.17
N ASP A 106 12.23 14.98 -6.95
CA ASP A 106 13.29 15.88 -6.49
C ASP A 106 12.73 17.27 -6.11
N LYS A 107 11.75 17.78 -6.86
CA LYS A 107 11.04 19.03 -6.53
C LYS A 107 10.23 18.89 -5.23
N ILE A 108 9.54 17.78 -5.03
CA ILE A 108 8.78 17.53 -3.79
C ILE A 108 9.75 17.44 -2.60
N ALA A 109 10.89 16.77 -2.75
CA ALA A 109 11.91 16.68 -1.71
C ALA A 109 12.50 18.07 -1.35
N ALA A 110 12.74 18.92 -2.35
CA ALA A 110 13.17 20.30 -2.13
C ALA A 110 12.11 21.11 -1.37
N LEU A 111 10.84 21.02 -1.77
CA LEU A 111 9.72 21.68 -1.09
C LEU A 111 9.53 21.17 0.35
N ALA A 112 9.66 19.87 0.58
CA ALA A 112 9.59 19.29 1.93
C ALA A 112 10.72 19.81 2.82
N THR A 113 11.93 19.98 2.27
CA THR A 113 13.07 20.56 2.99
C THR A 113 12.82 22.03 3.33
N GLU A 114 12.23 22.79 2.40
CA GLU A 114 11.85 24.18 2.62
C GLU A 114 10.76 24.30 3.70
N ILE A 115 9.71 23.47 3.65
CA ILE A 115 8.65 23.41 4.68
C ILE A 115 9.23 23.04 6.04
N LYS A 116 10.16 22.09 6.11
CA LYS A 116 10.83 21.70 7.37
C LYS A 116 11.72 22.82 7.92
N ALA A 117 12.33 23.63 7.04
CA ALA A 117 13.15 24.78 7.40
C ALA A 117 12.30 25.96 7.89
N VAL A 118 11.05 26.08 7.42
CA VAL A 118 10.04 26.96 8.03
C VAL A 118 9.65 26.36 9.36
N LYS A 119 10.42 26.71 10.40
CA LYS A 119 10.12 26.39 11.79
C LYS A 119 8.85 27.15 12.17
N VAL A 120 7.69 26.57 11.88
CA VAL A 120 6.40 27.05 12.40
C VAL A 120 6.54 26.97 13.91
N ALA A 121 6.65 28.14 14.55
CA ALA A 121 6.63 28.20 16.00
C ALA A 121 5.38 27.44 16.45
N ALA A 122 5.56 26.43 17.30
CA ALA A 122 4.44 25.74 17.91
C ALA A 122 3.47 26.81 18.42
N PRO A 123 2.17 26.74 18.12
CA PRO A 123 1.22 27.64 18.71
C PRO A 123 1.41 27.50 20.21
N VAL A 124 1.89 28.57 20.85
CA VAL A 124 1.94 28.65 22.30
C VAL A 124 0.49 28.46 22.71
N SER A 125 0.16 27.26 23.20
CA SER A 125 -1.14 27.00 23.79
C SER A 125 -1.27 28.02 24.88
N LYS A 126 -2.02 29.09 24.61
CA LYS A 126 -2.42 30.00 25.67
C LYS A 126 -3.18 29.10 26.65
N PRO A 127 -2.84 29.10 27.94
CA PRO A 127 -3.73 28.50 28.93
C PRO A 127 -5.12 29.09 28.71
N ALA A 128 -6.15 28.24 28.87
CA ALA A 128 -7.55 28.62 28.70
C ALA A 128 -7.76 30.04 29.23
N SER A 129 -8.36 30.88 28.37
CA SER A 129 -8.63 32.28 28.69
C SER A 129 -9.21 32.36 30.10
N ASP A 130 -8.51 33.02 31.00
CA ASP A 130 -8.96 33.31 32.37
C ASP A 130 -10.15 34.29 32.25
N SER A 131 -11.31 33.80 31.82
CA SER A 131 -12.44 34.66 31.50
C SER A 131 -12.97 35.26 32.80
N PRO A 132 -13.10 36.59 32.90
CA PRO A 132 -13.59 37.24 34.12
C PRO A 132 -14.99 36.74 34.48
N ALA A 133 -15.79 36.29 33.49
CA ALA A 133 -17.09 35.68 33.68
C ALA A 133 -17.02 34.34 34.45
N LEU A 134 -16.05 33.46 34.14
CA LEU A 134 -15.88 32.19 34.85
C LEU A 134 -15.45 32.41 36.31
N ARG A 135 -14.61 33.42 36.56
CA ARG A 135 -14.18 33.78 37.93
C ARG A 135 -15.35 34.27 38.77
N THR A 136 -16.16 35.18 38.22
CA THR A 136 -17.38 35.66 38.89
C THR A 136 -18.34 34.51 39.19
N ALA A 137 -18.58 33.62 38.22
CA ALA A 137 -19.46 32.47 38.42
C ALA A 137 -18.94 31.49 39.49
N LEU A 138 -17.63 31.27 39.57
CA LEU A 138 -17.02 30.44 40.62
C LEU A 138 -17.16 31.05 42.01
N ASP A 139 -17.02 32.38 42.13
CA ASP A 139 -17.19 33.09 43.39
C ASP A 139 -18.67 33.05 43.84
N GLU A 140 -19.61 33.27 42.93
CA GLU A 140 -21.06 33.16 43.20
C GLU A 140 -21.48 31.74 43.60
N ALA A 141 -20.95 30.71 42.93
CA ALA A 141 -21.23 29.31 43.26
C ALA A 141 -20.67 28.91 44.64
N ARG A 142 -19.49 29.43 45.01
CA ARG A 142 -18.91 29.24 46.35
C ARG A 142 -19.73 29.96 47.41
N GLU A 143 -20.11 31.21 47.18
CA GLU A 143 -20.93 31.99 48.11
C GLU A 143 -22.32 31.35 48.32
N ALA A 144 -22.95 30.86 47.26
CA ALA A 144 -24.21 30.12 47.36
C ALA A 144 -24.07 28.79 48.12
N SER A 145 -22.97 28.06 47.88
CA SER A 145 -22.65 26.82 48.60
C SER A 145 -22.39 27.03 50.09
N GLU A 146 -21.81 28.17 50.46
CA GLU A 146 -21.55 28.57 51.84
C GLU A 146 -22.83 29.06 52.56
N LYS A 147 -23.67 29.85 51.88
CA LYS A 147 -24.88 30.43 52.47
C LYS A 147 -26.04 29.45 52.59
N PHE A 148 -26.28 28.65 51.55
CA PHE A 148 -27.46 27.79 51.45
C PHE A 148 -27.10 26.31 51.67
N GLY A 149 -25.82 25.98 51.68
CA GLY A 149 -25.31 24.61 51.81
C GLY A 149 -25.09 23.95 50.44
N LYS A 150 -24.12 23.05 50.37
CA LYS A 150 -23.63 22.44 49.12
C LYS A 150 -24.69 21.68 48.31
N THR A 151 -25.77 21.23 48.94
CA THR A 151 -26.87 20.47 48.30
C THR A 151 -28.15 21.29 48.15
N SER A 152 -28.10 22.59 48.42
CA SER A 152 -29.24 23.49 48.18
C SER A 152 -29.47 23.68 46.69
N LYS A 153 -30.71 24.01 46.32
CA LYS A 153 -31.07 24.24 44.92
C LYS A 153 -30.30 25.44 44.37
N GLU A 154 -30.09 26.43 45.21
CA GLU A 154 -29.36 27.66 44.93
C GLU A 154 -27.88 27.39 44.63
N ALA A 155 -27.24 26.50 45.39
CA ALA A 155 -25.86 26.08 45.13
C ALA A 155 -25.75 25.25 43.84
N VAL A 156 -26.69 24.32 43.62
CA VAL A 156 -26.70 23.47 42.41
C VAL A 156 -26.84 24.33 41.15
N LEU A 157 -27.81 25.26 41.13
CA LEU A 157 -28.02 26.16 39.98
C LEU A 157 -26.80 27.06 39.70
N ALA A 158 -26.09 27.49 40.75
CA ALA A 158 -24.89 28.30 40.59
C ALA A 158 -23.72 27.47 40.02
N TRP A 159 -23.58 26.20 40.41
CA TRP A 159 -22.58 25.29 39.81
C TRP A 159 -22.92 24.89 38.37
N GLU A 160 -24.20 24.71 38.04
CA GLU A 160 -24.64 24.51 36.65
C GLU A 160 -24.23 25.72 35.78
N THR A 161 -24.37 26.95 36.30
CA THR A 161 -23.95 28.16 35.57
C THR A 161 -22.44 28.19 35.31
N VAL A 162 -21.61 27.73 36.26
CA VAL A 162 -20.17 27.58 36.07
C VAL A 162 -19.86 26.58 34.95
N GLU A 163 -20.57 25.46 34.93
CA GLU A 163 -20.40 24.41 33.93
C GLU A 163 -20.78 24.88 32.51
N GLU A 164 -21.88 25.65 32.39
CA GLU A 164 -22.31 26.23 31.11
C GLU A 164 -21.30 27.25 30.57
N ILE A 165 -20.75 28.12 31.44
CA ILE A 165 -19.72 29.09 31.06
C ILE A 165 -18.42 28.38 30.67
N ALA A 166 -18.00 27.38 31.44
CA ALA A 166 -16.81 26.60 31.15
C ALA A 166 -16.94 25.81 29.82
N SER A 167 -18.12 25.24 29.56
CA SER A 167 -18.42 24.51 28.32
C SER A 167 -18.44 25.45 27.11
N SER A 168 -18.99 26.66 27.27
CA SER A 168 -19.01 27.68 26.23
C SER A 168 -17.60 28.16 25.85
N ASP A 169 -16.71 28.31 26.83
CA ASP A 169 -15.29 28.69 26.59
C ASP A 169 -14.47 27.52 25.99
N SER A 170 -14.87 26.26 26.27
CA SER A 170 -14.24 25.06 25.69
C SER A 170 -14.54 24.83 24.20
N SER A 171 -15.47 25.59 23.61
CA SER A 171 -15.85 25.48 22.19
C SER A 171 -14.71 25.85 21.23
N ALA A 172 -13.74 26.65 21.70
CA ALA A 172 -12.51 26.93 20.95
C ALA A 172 -11.43 25.84 21.11
N ALA A 173 -11.53 24.99 22.15
CA ALA A 173 -10.59 23.93 22.46
C ALA A 173 -11.02 22.54 21.95
N THR A 174 -12.31 22.34 21.65
CA THR A 174 -12.87 21.12 21.07
C THR A 174 -12.97 21.13 19.54
N LEU A 175 -12.67 22.27 18.90
CA LEU A 175 -12.19 22.25 17.51
C LEU A 175 -10.84 21.55 17.51
N GLY A 176 -10.86 20.22 17.41
CA GLY A 176 -9.67 19.44 17.06
C GLY A 176 -8.99 20.16 15.90
N ARG A 177 -7.71 20.46 16.03
CA ARG A 177 -6.99 21.15 14.96
C ARG A 177 -7.16 20.26 13.74
N ILE A 178 -7.66 20.83 12.64
CA ILE A 178 -7.62 20.18 11.32
C ILE A 178 -6.18 19.69 11.00
N ASP A 179 -5.18 20.29 11.65
CA ASP A 179 -3.78 19.87 11.60
C ASP A 179 -3.53 18.47 12.20
N ASP A 180 -4.29 18.03 13.21
CA ASP A 180 -3.99 16.78 13.94
C ASP A 180 -4.42 15.53 13.14
N GLU A 181 -5.45 15.62 12.29
CA GLU A 181 -5.83 14.54 11.35
C GLU A 181 -4.99 14.58 10.06
N CYS A 182 -4.46 15.73 9.66
CA CYS A 182 -3.61 15.85 8.48
C CYS A 182 -2.13 15.50 8.76
N LEU A 183 -1.64 15.71 10.00
CA LEU A 183 -0.26 15.41 10.37
C LEU A 183 0.04 13.91 10.43
N VAL A 184 -0.93 13.06 10.75
CA VAL A 184 -0.71 11.60 10.77
C VAL A 184 -0.46 11.08 9.35
N ASP A 185 -1.28 11.47 8.37
CA ASP A 185 -1.08 11.08 6.97
C ASP A 185 0.21 11.65 6.37
N VAL A 186 0.62 12.85 6.78
CA VAL A 186 1.87 13.48 6.32
C VAL A 186 3.10 12.82 6.97
N ILE A 187 3.01 12.39 8.24
CA ILE A 187 4.09 11.66 8.91
C ILE A 187 4.25 10.26 8.30
N ASP A 188 3.15 9.55 8.05
CA ASP A 188 3.19 8.24 7.38
C ASP A 188 3.69 8.37 5.93
N GLY A 189 3.29 9.43 5.23
CA GLY A 189 3.82 9.76 3.90
C GLY A 189 5.32 10.07 3.90
N CYS A 190 5.83 10.74 4.94
CA CYS A 190 7.26 11.03 5.10
C CYS A 190 8.09 9.77 5.40
N GLU A 191 7.56 8.80 6.14
CA GLU A 191 8.24 7.52 6.38
C GLU A 191 8.35 6.72 5.08
N ALA A 192 7.27 6.64 4.30
CA ALA A 192 7.25 5.97 2.99
C ALA A 192 8.23 6.61 1.98
N ILE A 193 8.34 7.94 1.96
CA ILE A 193 9.30 8.64 1.09
C ILE A 193 10.75 8.39 1.53
N ASN A 194 11.01 8.31 2.84
CA ASN A 194 12.33 8.02 3.37
C ASN A 194 12.76 6.58 3.01
N GLU A 195 11.87 5.61 3.14
CA GLU A 195 12.11 4.22 2.71
C GLU A 195 12.39 4.13 1.21
N LEU A 196 11.64 4.85 0.38
CA LEU A 196 11.86 4.90 -1.06
C LEU A 196 13.22 5.52 -1.41
N SER A 197 13.64 6.56 -0.69
CA SER A 197 14.94 7.22 -0.90
C SER A 197 16.12 6.30 -0.53
N ILE A 198 15.97 5.49 0.52
CA ILE A 198 16.95 4.48 0.94
C ILE A 198 17.00 3.34 -0.07
N ALA A 199 15.85 2.90 -0.58
CA ALA A 199 15.76 1.85 -1.60
C ALA A 199 16.40 2.29 -2.92
N LEU A 200 16.18 3.53 -3.34
CA LEU A 200 16.78 4.11 -4.55
C LEU A 200 18.29 4.35 -4.41
N GLY A 201 18.77 4.72 -3.21
CA GLY A 201 20.20 4.86 -2.93
C GLY A 201 20.98 3.54 -2.86
N LYS A 202 20.29 2.39 -2.82
CA LYS A 202 20.90 1.05 -2.90
C LYS A 202 20.94 0.50 -4.33
N ILE A 203 20.47 1.27 -5.31
CA ILE A 203 20.52 0.95 -6.74
C ILE A 203 21.54 1.91 -7.39
N GLU A 204 22.80 1.81 -7.00
CA GLU A 204 23.92 2.22 -7.85
C GLU A 204 24.88 1.02 -7.95
N PRO A 205 25.45 0.76 -9.15
CA PRO A 205 26.13 -0.48 -9.52
C PRO A 205 27.45 -0.74 -8.80
#